data_AF-A0AA37I7T9-F1
#
_entry.id   AF-A0AA37I7T9-F1
#
_cell.length_a   1.000
_cell.length_b   1.000
_cell.length_c   1.000
_cell.angle_alpha   90.00
_cell.angle_beta   90.00
_cell.angle_gamma   90.00
#
_symmetry.space_group_name_H-M   'P 1'
#
loop_
_entity.id
_entity.type
_entity.pdbx_description
1 polymer ?
#
loop_
_entity_poly.entity_id
_entity_poly.type
_entity_poly.pdbx_seq_one_letter_code
_entity_poly.pdbx_strand_id
1 'polypeptide(L)'
;MSSQIFPSVAAAAEHFGIAREKAASRLRNGWTPEQAFGVEPQPRRRREYKSYQEIDGRILPRGSFGDYKLYLITNLVNAKEYVGITLGPLEKRWGEHLSMGPKCVDTKLKRAIRKYGVDKFRVKLLRSDARTYLELMEQEKTEIGRRQTYERGYNSTRGGELVFNARRFRVGDKIFPTLASAAEFYGIDEALIRARLDAMGWSPEEAVGLQARPPNKYAPRGELVVQGLKFPSHKAAAAHFGVEFKKYSLRVTRSAWTTEQALELVPPPPGAEKCRGIAVCVAGRQFPSIASAAKHFGICYSVAAARLRQGWSPDLAFGVEEADLLSGF
;
A
#
# COMPACT_ATOMS: atom_id res chain seq x y z
N MET A 1 -15.58 39.52 -6.67
CA MET A 1 -15.56 38.89 -5.33
C MET A 1 -14.99 39.89 -4.35
N SER A 2 -15.63 40.13 -3.21
CA SER A 2 -15.20 41.20 -2.29
C SER A 2 -13.82 40.90 -1.72
N SER A 3 -12.87 41.83 -1.87
CA SER A 3 -11.57 41.78 -1.19
C SER A 3 -11.78 42.00 0.31
N GLN A 4 -12.06 40.94 1.04
CA GLN A 4 -12.10 40.97 2.50
C GLN A 4 -10.68 41.12 3.04
N ILE A 5 -10.47 42.17 3.83
CA ILE A 5 -9.19 42.46 4.48
C ILE A 5 -9.29 41.95 5.92
N PHE A 6 -8.39 41.04 6.30
CA PHE A 6 -8.28 40.55 7.66
C PHE A 6 -7.13 41.24 8.38
N PRO A 7 -7.25 41.56 9.68
CA PRO A 7 -6.22 42.26 10.44
C PRO A 7 -4.99 41.38 10.73
N SER A 8 -5.13 40.05 10.64
CA SER A 8 -4.01 39.12 10.81
C SER A 8 -4.27 37.78 10.13
N VAL A 9 -3.19 37.02 9.89
CA VAL A 9 -3.25 35.63 9.43
C VAL A 9 -4.05 34.75 10.40
N ALA A 10 -4.02 35.07 11.71
CA ALA A 10 -4.79 34.33 12.71
C ALA A 10 -6.30 34.58 12.57
N ALA A 11 -6.71 35.84 12.38
CA ALA A 11 -8.11 36.19 12.15
C ALA A 11 -8.66 35.60 10.84
N ALA A 12 -7.84 35.60 9.78
CA ALA A 12 -8.19 34.91 8.53
C ALA A 12 -8.28 33.39 8.72
N ALA A 13 -7.33 32.80 9.46
CA ALA A 13 -7.31 31.35 9.73
C ALA A 13 -8.55 30.90 10.52
N GLU A 14 -8.97 31.68 11.52
CA GLU A 14 -10.20 31.45 12.28
C GLU A 14 -11.44 31.56 11.39
N HIS A 15 -11.52 32.61 10.56
CA HIS A 15 -12.64 32.81 9.63
C HIS A 15 -12.81 31.65 8.64
N PHE A 16 -11.71 31.14 8.09
CA PHE A 16 -11.72 30.03 7.13
C PHE A 16 -11.62 28.63 7.78
N GLY A 17 -11.62 28.54 9.11
CA GLY A 17 -11.59 27.27 9.83
C GLY A 17 -10.31 26.44 9.61
N ILE A 18 -9.16 27.09 9.44
CA ILE A 18 -7.85 26.45 9.22
C ILE A 18 -6.93 26.75 10.41
N ALA A 19 -6.14 25.76 10.83
CA ALA A 19 -5.13 25.97 11.87
C ALA A 19 -4.13 27.05 11.44
N ARG A 20 -3.86 28.02 12.32
CA ARG A 20 -2.94 29.15 12.07
C ARG A 20 -1.58 28.67 11.58
N GLU A 21 -1.00 27.63 12.18
CA GLU A 21 0.31 27.10 11.79
C GLU A 21 0.29 26.56 10.36
N LYS A 22 -0.83 25.97 9.94
CA LYS A 22 -1.03 25.40 8.61
C LYS A 22 -1.14 26.50 7.55
N ALA A 23 -1.95 27.52 7.80
CA ALA A 23 -2.07 28.69 6.92
C ALA A 23 -0.72 29.42 6.80
N ALA A 24 -0.05 29.69 7.93
CA ALA A 24 1.26 30.33 7.94
C ALA A 24 2.34 29.51 7.21
N SER A 25 2.31 28.18 7.35
CA SER A 25 3.22 27.29 6.62
C SER A 25 2.98 27.35 5.11
N ARG A 26 1.72 27.33 4.66
CA ARG A 26 1.37 27.43 3.24
C ARG A 26 1.86 28.75 2.63
N LEU A 27 1.61 29.87 3.30
CA LEU A 27 2.10 31.20 2.87
C LEU A 27 3.63 31.25 2.79
N ARG A 28 4.36 30.73 3.80
CA ARG A 28 5.83 30.64 3.77
C ARG A 28 6.36 29.80 2.60
N ASN A 29 5.59 28.80 2.17
CA ASN A 29 5.92 27.95 1.03
C ASN A 29 5.45 28.54 -0.32
N GLY A 30 5.12 29.83 -0.37
CA GLY A 30 4.81 30.55 -1.60
C GLY A 30 3.39 30.30 -2.14
N TRP A 31 2.47 29.80 -1.32
CA TRP A 31 1.07 29.64 -1.72
C TRP A 31 0.37 31.00 -1.75
N THR A 32 -0.58 31.18 -2.68
CA THR A 32 -1.43 32.38 -2.67
C THR A 32 -2.29 32.41 -1.40
N PRO A 33 -2.73 33.58 -0.93
CA PRO A 33 -3.66 33.67 0.21
C PRO A 33 -4.89 32.77 0.02
N GLU A 34 -5.49 32.78 -1.17
CA GLU A 34 -6.70 32.01 -1.49
C GLU A 34 -6.45 30.50 -1.37
N GLN A 35 -5.28 30.02 -1.82
CA GLN A 35 -4.86 28.61 -1.68
C GLN A 35 -4.50 28.26 -0.23
N ALA A 36 -3.84 29.19 0.47
CA ALA A 36 -3.39 28.99 1.85
C ALA A 36 -4.58 28.79 2.81
N PHE A 37 -5.66 29.53 2.56
CA PHE A 37 -6.91 29.47 3.30
C PHE A 37 -7.97 28.56 2.67
N GLY A 38 -7.62 27.78 1.64
CA GLY A 38 -8.49 26.73 1.09
C GLY A 38 -9.71 27.24 0.30
N VAL A 39 -9.74 28.52 -0.05
CA VAL A 39 -10.72 29.11 -0.98
C VAL A 39 -10.46 28.59 -2.39
N GLU A 40 -9.19 28.50 -2.76
CA GLU A 40 -8.75 27.84 -3.99
C GLU A 40 -8.21 26.42 -3.70
N PRO A 41 -8.32 25.50 -4.67
CA PRO A 41 -7.72 24.19 -4.56
C PRO A 41 -6.20 24.32 -4.36
N GLN A 42 -5.66 23.41 -3.55
CA GLN A 42 -4.22 23.39 -3.26
C GLN A 42 -3.43 23.36 -4.57
N PRO A 43 -2.35 24.15 -4.71
CA PRO A 43 -1.52 24.10 -5.89
C PRO A 43 -1.03 22.65 -6.04
N ARG A 44 -1.14 22.11 -7.25
CA ARG A 44 -0.60 20.79 -7.53
C ARG A 44 0.87 20.84 -7.14
N ARG A 45 1.28 19.94 -6.24
CA ARG A 45 2.66 19.87 -5.76
C ARG A 45 3.53 19.45 -6.95
N ARG A 46 3.99 20.42 -7.73
CA ARG A 46 4.82 20.15 -8.91
C ARG A 46 6.13 19.62 -8.37
N ARG A 47 6.31 18.30 -8.44
CA ARG A 47 7.65 17.73 -8.29
C ARG A 47 8.45 18.32 -9.44
N GLU A 48 9.46 19.13 -9.13
CA GLU A 48 10.46 19.49 -10.13
C GLU A 48 11.18 18.20 -10.52
N TYR A 49 10.77 17.63 -11.64
CA TYR A 49 11.44 16.48 -12.21
C TYR A 49 12.77 16.94 -12.79
N LYS A 50 13.81 16.11 -12.65
CA LYS A 50 15.06 16.32 -13.39
C LYS A 50 14.67 16.40 -14.86
N SER A 51 15.03 17.48 -15.53
CA SER A 51 14.87 17.57 -16.99
C SER A 51 15.71 16.46 -17.63
N TYR A 52 15.28 15.94 -18.79
CA TYR A 52 16.00 14.88 -19.50
C TYR A 52 16.37 15.37 -20.90
N GLN A 53 17.46 14.85 -21.46
CA GLN A 53 17.92 15.10 -22.82
C GLN A 53 18.28 13.78 -23.51
N GLU A 54 17.97 13.68 -24.80
CA GLU A 54 18.38 12.56 -25.63
C GLU A 54 19.76 12.82 -26.21
N ILE A 55 20.71 11.91 -25.98
CA ILE A 55 22.06 11.94 -26.53
C ILE A 55 22.37 10.53 -27.03
N ASP A 56 22.66 10.37 -28.32
CA ASP A 56 23.00 9.08 -28.96
C ASP A 56 21.97 7.96 -28.69
N GLY A 57 20.67 8.29 -28.77
CA GLY A 57 19.57 7.35 -28.49
C GLY A 57 19.40 6.99 -27.01
N ARG A 58 20.11 7.66 -26.10
CA ARG A 58 20.04 7.49 -24.64
C ARG A 58 19.37 8.71 -24.01
N ILE A 59 18.40 8.48 -23.15
CA ILE A 59 17.75 9.55 -22.40
C ILE A 59 18.46 9.73 -21.06
N LEU A 60 19.11 10.88 -20.87
CA LEU A 60 19.95 11.18 -19.71
C LEU A 60 19.43 12.41 -18.96
N PRO A 61 19.66 12.52 -17.65
CA PRO A 61 19.34 13.74 -16.93
C PRO A 61 20.09 14.94 -17.49
N ARG A 62 19.36 16.03 -17.69
CA ARG A 62 19.85 17.35 -18.02
C ARG A 62 19.93 18.17 -16.73
N GLY A 63 21.16 18.49 -16.35
CA GLY A 63 21.50 19.50 -15.33
C GLY A 63 22.16 20.71 -15.97
N SER A 64 22.22 21.82 -15.24
CA SER A 64 23.00 22.99 -15.62
C SER A 64 24.49 22.79 -15.31
N PHE A 65 25.35 23.66 -15.85
CA PHE A 65 26.77 23.65 -15.52
C PHE A 65 26.96 23.81 -13.99
N GLY A 66 27.79 22.95 -13.38
CA GLY A 66 27.96 22.89 -11.92
C GLY A 66 26.97 21.96 -11.18
N ASP A 67 25.91 21.48 -11.83
CA ASP A 67 25.01 20.49 -11.23
C ASP A 67 25.64 19.09 -11.20
N TYR A 68 26.36 18.74 -12.26
CA TYR A 68 27.07 17.48 -12.44
C TYR A 68 28.24 17.38 -11.45
N LYS A 69 28.04 16.69 -10.33
CA LYS A 69 29.01 16.59 -9.24
C LYS A 69 29.55 15.17 -9.13
N LEU A 70 30.87 15.06 -9.16
CA LEU A 70 31.61 13.85 -8.81
C LEU A 70 32.13 14.00 -7.38
N TYR A 71 31.87 13.03 -6.52
CA TYR A 71 32.25 13.07 -5.11
C TYR A 71 32.92 11.78 -4.64
N LEU A 72 33.63 11.91 -3.52
CA LEU A 72 34.35 10.86 -2.83
C LEU A 72 33.79 10.70 -1.42
N ILE A 73 33.64 9.46 -0.97
CA ILE A 73 33.39 9.12 0.42
C ILE A 73 34.55 8.27 0.91
N THR A 74 35.24 8.74 1.95
CA THR A 74 36.37 8.03 2.55
C THR A 74 35.98 7.53 3.93
N ASN A 75 36.22 6.24 4.20
CA ASN A 75 36.12 5.69 5.54
C ASN A 75 37.42 6.00 6.30
N LEU A 76 37.30 6.70 7.43
CA LEU A 76 38.43 7.16 8.24
C LEU A 76 39.11 6.03 9.04
N VAL A 77 38.47 4.88 9.19
CA VAL A 77 39.00 3.73 9.95
C VAL A 77 39.92 2.86 9.10
N ASN A 78 39.57 2.63 7.83
CA ASN A 78 40.29 1.69 6.97
C ASN A 78 40.77 2.30 5.65
N ALA A 79 40.64 3.62 5.49
CA ALA A 79 41.02 4.40 4.31
C ALA A 79 40.37 3.96 2.99
N LYS A 80 39.39 3.04 3.00
CA LYS A 80 38.68 2.62 1.79
C LYS A 80 37.76 3.73 1.29
N GLU A 81 37.62 3.80 -0.02
CA GLU A 81 36.94 4.89 -0.70
C GLU A 81 35.72 4.42 -1.52
N TYR A 82 34.80 5.34 -1.75
CA TYR A 82 33.69 5.24 -2.68
C TYR A 82 33.66 6.47 -3.57
N VAL A 83 33.58 6.28 -4.88
CA VAL A 83 33.37 7.35 -5.86
C VAL A 83 31.92 7.29 -6.32
N GLY A 84 31.26 8.43 -6.43
CA GLY A 84 29.91 8.49 -6.97
C GLY A 84 29.58 9.82 -7.63
N ILE A 85 28.50 9.82 -8.40
CA ILE A 85 27.98 11.00 -9.10
C ILE A 85 26.62 11.45 -8.56
N THR A 86 26.32 12.75 -8.65
CA THR A 86 25.01 13.34 -8.32
C THR A 86 24.74 14.59 -9.17
N LEU A 87 23.46 14.90 -9.38
CA LEU A 87 22.99 16.15 -9.99
C LEU A 87 22.36 17.10 -8.97
N GLY A 88 22.16 16.63 -7.74
CA GLY A 88 21.60 17.43 -6.65
C GLY A 88 22.64 17.80 -5.60
N PRO A 89 22.21 18.45 -4.51
CA PRO A 89 23.06 18.74 -3.36
C PRO A 89 23.72 17.47 -2.80
N LEU A 90 24.97 17.60 -2.35
CA LEU A 90 25.78 16.48 -1.88
C LEU A 90 25.23 15.92 -0.57
N GLU A 91 24.69 16.79 0.28
CA GLU A 91 24.07 16.49 1.57
C GLU A 91 22.85 15.60 1.37
N LYS A 92 22.02 15.91 0.36
CA LYS A 92 20.86 15.10 0.01
C LYS A 92 21.28 13.72 -0.47
N ARG A 93 22.30 13.64 -1.34
CA ARG A 93 22.83 12.37 -1.83
C ARG A 93 23.44 11.53 -0.71
N TRP A 94 24.10 12.16 0.26
CA TRP A 94 24.58 11.48 1.46
C TRP A 94 23.43 10.91 2.28
N GLY A 95 22.37 11.70 2.52
CA GLY A 95 21.15 11.21 3.18
C GLY A 95 20.51 9.99 2.49
N GLU A 96 20.54 9.92 1.16
CA GLU A 96 20.08 8.75 0.40
C GLU A 96 20.92 7.49 0.67
N HIS A 97 22.24 7.64 0.83
CA HIS A 97 23.12 6.54 1.24
C HIS A 97 22.83 6.07 2.67
N LEU A 98 22.44 6.98 3.56
CA LEU A 98 22.04 6.69 4.94
C LEU A 98 20.64 6.09 5.08
N SER A 99 19.81 6.12 4.04
CA SER A 99 18.44 5.59 4.10
C SER A 99 18.43 4.05 4.17
N MET A 100 17.68 3.50 5.12
CA MET A 100 17.66 2.07 5.50
C MET A 100 16.25 1.46 5.48
N GLY A 101 15.37 1.90 4.56
CA GLY A 101 14.01 1.36 4.46
C GLY A 101 13.93 -0.05 3.85
N PRO A 102 12.75 -0.71 3.89
CA PRO A 102 12.55 -2.08 3.37
C PRO A 102 12.89 -2.27 1.88
N LYS A 103 12.88 -1.19 1.10
CA LYS A 103 13.20 -1.19 -0.35
C LYS A 103 14.67 -0.82 -0.63
N CYS A 104 15.52 -0.76 0.39
CA CYS A 104 16.92 -0.36 0.26
C CYS A 104 17.76 -1.50 -0.34
N VAL A 105 18.55 -1.17 -1.37
CA VAL A 105 19.52 -2.11 -1.96
C VAL A 105 20.73 -2.21 -1.03
N ASP A 106 21.12 -3.44 -0.68
CA ASP A 106 22.31 -3.66 0.13
C ASP A 106 23.59 -3.53 -0.70
N THR A 107 24.45 -2.57 -0.34
CA THR A 107 25.70 -2.28 -1.07
C THR A 107 26.92 -2.40 -0.15
N LYS A 108 28.12 -2.51 -0.72
CA LYS A 108 29.38 -2.52 0.06
C LYS A 108 29.47 -1.28 0.97
N LEU A 109 29.13 -0.11 0.44
CA LEU A 109 29.13 1.15 1.19
C LEU A 109 28.12 1.12 2.36
N LYS A 110 26.87 0.70 2.11
CA LYS A 110 25.85 0.66 3.17
C LYS A 110 26.19 -0.34 4.27
N ARG A 111 26.76 -1.50 3.93
CA ARG A 111 27.31 -2.45 4.91
C ARG A 111 28.42 -1.82 5.75
N ALA A 112 29.32 -1.07 5.13
CA ALA A 112 30.39 -0.39 5.85
C ALA A 112 29.86 0.70 6.78
N ILE A 113 28.87 1.49 6.34
CA ILE A 113 28.22 2.51 7.19
C ILE A 113 27.57 1.86 8.41
N ARG A 114 26.87 0.74 8.23
CA ARG A 114 26.30 -0.04 9.35
C ARG A 114 27.37 -0.55 10.33
N LYS A 115 28.52 -0.98 9.80
CA LYS A 115 29.59 -1.58 10.61
C LYS A 115 30.38 -0.54 11.40
N TYR A 116 30.73 0.59 10.78
CA TYR A 116 31.65 1.56 11.38
C TYR A 116 30.96 2.79 11.98
N GLY A 117 29.70 3.07 11.62
CA GLY A 117 28.99 4.28 12.01
C GLY A 117 29.16 5.42 11.00
N VAL A 118 28.18 6.33 10.97
CA VAL A 118 28.10 7.44 10.00
C VAL A 118 29.22 8.47 10.20
N ASP A 119 29.61 8.70 11.45
CA ASP A 119 30.66 9.63 11.88
C ASP A 119 32.05 9.23 11.38
N LYS A 120 32.24 7.97 10.97
CA LYS A 120 33.51 7.46 10.43
C LYS A 120 33.68 7.68 8.93
N PHE A 121 32.75 8.37 8.28
CA PHE A 121 32.82 8.65 6.84
C PHE A 121 32.93 10.15 6.57
N ARG A 122 33.84 10.51 5.67
CA ARG A 122 34.02 11.87 5.17
C ARG A 122 33.55 11.94 3.72
N VAL A 123 32.61 12.83 3.44
CA VAL A 123 32.12 13.11 2.08
C VAL A 123 32.81 14.36 1.54
N LYS A 124 33.36 14.29 0.32
CA LYS A 124 34.08 15.40 -0.33
C LYS A 124 33.70 15.52 -1.80
N LEU A 125 33.42 16.73 -2.27
CA LEU A 125 33.29 17.02 -3.70
C LEU A 125 34.66 16.94 -4.39
N LEU A 126 34.77 16.17 -5.47
CA LEU A 126 35.99 16.05 -6.28
C LEU A 126 35.97 17.00 -7.47
N ARG A 127 34.89 16.99 -8.25
CA ARG A 127 34.76 17.74 -9.50
C ARG A 127 33.32 18.17 -9.73
N SER A 128 33.16 19.27 -10.45
CA SER A 128 31.85 19.77 -10.92
C SER A 128 31.93 20.45 -12.29
N ASP A 129 32.93 20.08 -13.09
CA ASP A 129 33.28 20.71 -14.37
C ASP A 129 32.68 20.00 -15.59
N ALA A 130 32.04 18.84 -15.40
CA ALA A 130 31.36 18.14 -16.48
C ALA A 130 30.21 18.99 -17.07
N ARG A 131 30.12 19.01 -18.40
CA ARG A 131 29.08 19.72 -19.15
C ARG A 131 27.87 18.83 -19.46
N THR A 132 28.09 17.52 -19.51
CA THR A 132 27.06 16.53 -19.82
C THR A 132 27.09 15.38 -18.84
N TYR A 133 25.98 14.65 -18.75
CA TYR A 133 25.91 13.44 -17.94
C TYR A 133 26.88 12.35 -18.43
N LEU A 134 27.09 12.22 -19.75
CA LEU A 134 28.05 11.26 -20.31
C LEU A 134 29.49 11.56 -19.87
N GLU A 135 29.86 12.84 -19.92
CA GLU A 135 31.17 13.28 -19.43
C GLU A 135 31.34 12.97 -17.94
N LEU A 136 30.32 13.25 -17.12
CA LEU A 136 30.33 12.92 -15.69
C LEU A 136 30.48 11.41 -15.44
N MET A 137 29.85 10.56 -16.26
CA MET A 137 29.98 9.10 -16.17
C MET A 137 31.40 8.63 -16.51
N GLU A 138 32.04 9.22 -17.52
CA GLU A 138 33.42 8.85 -17.89
C GLU A 138 34.42 9.31 -16.82
N GLN A 139 34.20 10.49 -16.23
CA GLN A 139 34.97 10.97 -15.08
C GLN A 139 34.84 10.01 -13.88
N GLU A 140 33.63 9.52 -13.59
CA GLU A 140 33.38 8.54 -12.53
C GLU A 140 34.14 7.23 -12.77
N LYS A 141 34.00 6.66 -13.98
CA LYS A 141 34.69 5.42 -14.38
C LYS A 141 36.20 5.56 -14.25
N THR A 142 36.75 6.69 -14.71
CA THR A 142 38.17 6.99 -14.62
C THR A 142 38.65 7.05 -13.17
N GLU A 143 37.92 7.75 -12.28
CA GLU A 143 38.29 7.86 -10.87
C GLU A 143 38.13 6.53 -10.11
N ILE A 144 37.10 5.72 -10.41
CA ILE A 144 36.94 4.37 -9.84
C ILE A 144 38.14 3.49 -10.22
N GLY A 145 38.54 3.50 -11.49
CA GLY A 145 39.69 2.73 -11.97
C GLY A 145 41.00 3.20 -11.33
N ARG A 146 41.24 4.52 -11.33
CA ARG A 146 42.46 5.12 -10.74
C ARG A 146 42.62 4.80 -9.25
N ARG A 147 41.53 4.82 -8.49
CA ARG A 147 41.52 4.59 -7.03
C ARG A 147 41.31 3.14 -6.65
N GLN A 148 41.02 2.26 -7.62
CA GLN A 148 40.66 0.86 -7.40
C GLN A 148 39.49 0.68 -6.41
N THR A 149 38.51 1.60 -6.42
CA THR A 149 37.42 1.57 -5.42
C THR A 149 36.42 0.44 -5.65
N TYR A 150 36.44 -0.21 -6.81
CA TYR A 150 35.63 -1.39 -7.09
C TYR A 150 36.21 -2.63 -6.38
N GLU A 151 37.49 -2.94 -6.61
CA GLU A 151 38.18 -4.09 -6.02
C GLU A 151 38.54 -3.86 -4.55
N ARG A 152 39.08 -2.68 -4.21
CA ARG A 152 39.66 -2.36 -2.88
C ARG A 152 38.83 -1.37 -2.07
N GLY A 153 37.76 -0.83 -2.63
CA GLY A 153 36.88 0.14 -1.97
C GLY A 153 35.44 -0.34 -1.80
N TYR A 154 34.51 0.61 -1.86
CA TYR A 154 33.09 0.39 -1.65
C TYR A 154 32.22 0.50 -2.91
N ASN A 155 32.81 0.75 -4.09
CA ASN A 155 32.06 0.72 -5.33
C ASN A 155 31.64 -0.74 -5.65
N SER A 156 30.39 -0.91 -6.08
CA SER A 156 29.85 -2.21 -6.49
C SER A 156 29.91 -2.43 -8.00
N THR A 157 30.28 -1.42 -8.78
CA THR A 157 30.45 -1.48 -10.25
C THR A 157 31.73 -0.72 -10.63
N ARG A 158 32.21 -0.91 -11.87
CA ARG A 158 33.40 -0.20 -12.40
C ARG A 158 33.12 1.23 -12.89
N GLY A 159 31.86 1.68 -12.82
CA GLY A 159 31.42 2.97 -13.36
C GLY A 159 31.18 2.94 -14.87
N GLY A 160 30.58 4.01 -15.40
CA GLY A 160 30.22 4.11 -16.82
C GLY A 160 28.95 3.34 -17.22
N GLU A 161 28.27 2.72 -16.26
CA GLU A 161 26.97 2.10 -16.44
C GLU A 161 25.85 3.12 -16.20
N LEU A 162 24.78 3.08 -17.01
CA LEU A 162 23.59 3.87 -16.76
C LEU A 162 22.89 3.35 -15.50
N VAL A 163 23.14 4.00 -14.36
CA VAL A 163 22.46 3.70 -13.08
C VAL A 163 20.94 3.94 -13.18
N PHE A 164 20.48 4.60 -14.25
CA PHE A 164 19.07 4.68 -14.59
C PHE A 164 18.58 3.35 -15.17
N ASN A 165 18.20 2.43 -14.29
CA ASN A 165 17.10 1.50 -14.54
C ASN A 165 15.78 2.29 -14.61
N ALA A 166 15.73 3.32 -15.45
CA ALA A 166 14.50 3.94 -15.86
C ALA A 166 13.77 2.87 -16.64
N ARG A 167 12.88 2.14 -15.97
CA ARG A 167 11.91 1.27 -16.62
C ARG A 167 11.23 2.15 -17.67
N ARG A 168 11.64 1.98 -18.93
CA ARG A 168 11.08 2.71 -20.07
C ARG A 168 9.58 2.48 -20.01
N PHE A 169 8.82 3.54 -19.76
CA PHE A 169 7.38 3.43 -19.69
C PHE A 169 6.86 3.59 -21.11
N ARG A 170 6.55 2.46 -21.75
CA ARG A 170 5.99 2.43 -23.10
C ARG A 170 4.46 2.52 -22.99
N VAL A 171 3.88 3.35 -23.83
CA VAL A 171 2.43 3.44 -24.04
C VAL A 171 2.20 3.46 -25.55
N GLY A 172 1.68 2.36 -26.10
CA GLY A 172 1.64 2.15 -27.55
C GLY A 172 3.03 2.30 -28.18
N ASP A 173 3.16 3.21 -29.15
CA ASP A 173 4.43 3.49 -29.85
C ASP A 173 5.33 4.50 -29.12
N LYS A 174 4.83 5.16 -28.06
CA LYS A 174 5.58 6.20 -27.35
C LYS A 174 6.37 5.60 -26.20
N ILE A 175 7.65 5.99 -26.10
CA ILE A 175 8.54 5.58 -25.02
C ILE A 175 8.85 6.79 -24.15
N PHE A 176 8.45 6.71 -22.89
CA PHE A 176 8.72 7.74 -21.90
C PHE A 176 9.90 7.31 -21.01
N PRO A 177 10.85 8.23 -20.72
CA PRO A 177 11.95 7.94 -19.81
C PRO A 177 11.47 7.67 -18.38
N THR A 178 10.37 8.30 -17.94
CA THR A 178 9.80 8.05 -16.62
C THR A 178 8.28 8.01 -16.67
N LEU A 179 7.67 7.40 -15.64
CA LEU A 179 6.23 7.47 -15.43
C LEU A 179 5.75 8.93 -15.32
N ALA A 180 6.56 9.80 -14.71
CA ALA A 180 6.26 11.22 -14.55
C ALA A 180 6.21 11.97 -15.89
N SER A 181 7.16 11.71 -16.80
CA SER A 181 7.11 12.30 -18.14
C SER A 181 5.88 11.84 -18.93
N ALA A 182 5.45 10.59 -18.74
CA ALA A 182 4.19 10.11 -19.33
C ALA A 182 2.98 10.79 -18.68
N ALA A 183 2.99 10.94 -17.35
CA ALA A 183 1.95 11.62 -16.59
C ALA A 183 1.73 13.06 -17.07
N GLU A 184 2.82 13.82 -17.26
CA GLU A 184 2.77 15.18 -17.81
C GLU A 184 2.26 15.19 -19.25
N PHE A 185 2.74 14.28 -20.10
CA PHE A 185 2.31 14.19 -21.50
C PHE A 185 0.81 13.90 -21.66
N TYR A 186 0.26 12.99 -20.85
CA TYR A 186 -1.17 12.64 -20.89
C TYR A 186 -2.04 13.49 -19.95
N GLY A 187 -1.46 14.41 -19.17
CA GLY A 187 -2.19 15.27 -18.24
C GLY A 187 -2.79 14.53 -17.03
N ILE A 188 -2.25 13.37 -16.68
CA ILE A 188 -2.75 12.50 -15.59
C ILE A 188 -1.80 12.57 -14.40
N ASP A 189 -2.31 12.38 -13.20
CA ASP A 189 -1.47 12.33 -12.00
C ASP A 189 -0.56 11.08 -11.96
N GLU A 190 0.73 11.26 -11.67
CA GLU A 190 1.72 10.17 -11.62
C GLU A 190 1.31 9.07 -10.62
N ALA A 191 0.75 9.45 -9.47
CA ALA A 191 0.32 8.50 -8.44
C ALA A 191 -0.91 7.72 -8.89
N LEU A 192 -1.82 8.36 -9.63
CA LEU A 192 -2.97 7.68 -10.24
C LEU A 192 -2.53 6.65 -11.29
N ILE A 193 -1.59 6.99 -12.19
CA ILE A 193 -1.04 6.02 -13.15
C ILE A 193 -0.38 4.86 -12.40
N ARG A 194 0.44 5.14 -11.38
CA ARG A 194 1.09 4.10 -10.56
C ARG A 194 0.07 3.18 -9.88
N ALA A 195 -1.00 3.73 -9.30
CA ALA A 195 -2.06 2.95 -8.68
C ALA A 195 -2.80 2.06 -9.69
N ARG A 196 -3.07 2.57 -10.90
CA ARG A 196 -3.71 1.80 -11.99
C ARG A 196 -2.85 0.61 -12.41
N LEU A 197 -1.55 0.82 -12.58
CA LEU A 197 -0.60 -0.26 -12.93
C LEU A 197 -0.44 -1.27 -11.79
N ASP A 198 -0.01 -0.81 -10.61
CA ASP A 198 0.46 -1.69 -9.53
C ASP A 198 -0.69 -2.33 -8.74
N ALA A 199 -1.77 -1.59 -8.48
CA ALA A 199 -2.86 -2.05 -7.61
C ALA A 199 -4.08 -2.56 -8.37
N MET A 200 -4.33 -2.03 -9.58
CA MET A 200 -5.48 -2.43 -10.40
C MET A 200 -5.10 -3.36 -11.54
N GLY A 201 -3.81 -3.56 -11.82
CA GLY A 201 -3.31 -4.44 -12.87
C GLY A 201 -3.63 -3.97 -14.29
N TRP A 202 -3.81 -2.66 -14.48
CA TRP A 202 -4.15 -2.08 -15.79
C TRP A 202 -2.95 -2.11 -16.74
N SER A 203 -3.23 -2.15 -18.05
CA SER A 203 -2.21 -1.93 -19.06
C SER A 203 -1.70 -0.48 -19.03
N PRO A 204 -0.50 -0.17 -19.57
CA PRO A 204 -0.05 1.21 -19.72
C PRO A 204 -1.04 2.11 -20.48
N GLU A 205 -1.70 1.58 -21.51
CA GLU A 205 -2.68 2.29 -22.33
C GLU A 205 -3.98 2.58 -21.57
N GLU A 206 -4.48 1.61 -20.80
CA GLU A 206 -5.60 1.80 -19.86
C GLU A 206 -5.24 2.80 -18.76
N ALA A 207 -4.01 2.70 -18.23
CA ALA A 207 -3.54 3.53 -17.14
C ALA A 207 -3.50 5.02 -17.51
N VAL A 208 -3.22 5.33 -18.78
CA VAL A 208 -3.26 6.69 -19.32
C VAL A 208 -4.61 7.06 -19.96
N GLY A 209 -5.60 6.16 -19.95
CA GLY A 209 -6.94 6.43 -20.49
C GLY A 209 -7.06 6.41 -22.02
N LEU A 210 -6.11 5.81 -22.74
CA LEU A 210 -6.21 5.56 -24.18
C LEU A 210 -7.14 4.37 -24.50
N GLN A 211 -7.30 3.46 -23.55
CA GLN A 211 -8.24 2.34 -23.63
C GLN A 211 -9.38 2.50 -22.62
N ALA A 212 -10.56 2.01 -23.00
CA ALA A 212 -11.73 2.03 -22.14
C ALA A 212 -11.48 1.20 -20.88
N ARG A 213 -11.98 1.71 -19.75
CA ARG A 213 -11.80 1.09 -18.44
C ARG A 213 -12.38 -0.34 -18.42
N PRO A 214 -11.67 -1.35 -17.89
CA PRO A 214 -12.29 -2.64 -17.62
C PRO A 214 -13.46 -2.47 -16.64
N PRO A 215 -14.56 -3.23 -16.77
CA PRO A 215 -15.71 -3.09 -15.89
C PRO A 215 -15.29 -3.14 -14.43
N ASN A 216 -15.80 -2.22 -13.60
CA ASN A 216 -15.50 -2.22 -12.17
C ASN A 216 -15.86 -3.60 -11.60
N LYS A 217 -14.95 -4.26 -10.88
CA LYS A 217 -15.23 -5.55 -10.21
C LYS A 217 -16.39 -5.46 -9.20
N TYR A 218 -16.71 -4.25 -8.75
CA TYR A 218 -17.86 -3.91 -7.91
C TYR A 218 -19.02 -3.28 -8.69
N ALA A 219 -18.98 -3.27 -10.02
CA ALA A 219 -20.13 -2.89 -10.82
C ALA A 219 -21.32 -3.80 -10.45
N PRO A 220 -22.57 -3.27 -10.46
CA PRO A 220 -23.74 -4.07 -10.20
C PRO A 220 -23.75 -5.29 -11.13
N ARG A 221 -23.78 -6.50 -10.55
CA ARG A 221 -23.83 -7.76 -11.31
C ARG A 221 -25.24 -7.95 -11.88
N GLY A 222 -25.56 -7.21 -12.93
CA GLY A 222 -26.83 -7.32 -13.67
C GLY A 222 -28.10 -7.12 -12.83
N GLU A 223 -29.25 -7.11 -13.50
CA GLU A 223 -30.56 -7.19 -12.85
C GLU A 223 -30.82 -8.65 -12.43
N LEU A 224 -31.16 -8.88 -11.16
CA LEU A 224 -31.55 -10.19 -10.66
C LEU A 224 -33.03 -10.40 -10.95
N VAL A 225 -33.39 -11.42 -11.73
CA VAL A 225 -34.78 -11.78 -12.00
C VAL A 225 -35.19 -12.93 -11.09
N VAL A 226 -36.22 -12.73 -10.27
CA VAL A 226 -36.81 -13.78 -9.41
C VAL A 226 -38.31 -13.79 -9.65
N GLN A 227 -38.87 -14.94 -10.06
CA GLN A 227 -40.28 -15.09 -10.41
C GLN A 227 -40.81 -14.02 -11.39
N GLY A 228 -39.97 -13.56 -12.33
CA GLY A 228 -40.33 -12.52 -13.31
C GLY A 228 -40.22 -11.08 -12.80
N LEU A 229 -39.94 -10.87 -11.51
CA LEU A 229 -39.66 -9.56 -10.93
C LEU A 229 -38.16 -9.23 -11.04
N LYS A 230 -37.84 -8.00 -11.47
CA LYS A 230 -36.47 -7.51 -11.63
C LYS A 230 -36.02 -6.75 -10.39
N PHE A 231 -34.91 -7.16 -9.80
CA PHE A 231 -34.31 -6.53 -8.63
C PHE A 231 -32.91 -5.99 -8.95
N PRO A 232 -32.55 -4.80 -8.42
CA PRO A 232 -31.23 -4.21 -8.63
C PRO A 232 -30.12 -4.93 -7.85
N SER A 233 -30.48 -5.75 -6.86
CA SER A 233 -29.51 -6.52 -6.07
C SER A 233 -30.16 -7.70 -5.36
N HIS A 234 -29.32 -8.66 -4.94
CA HIS A 234 -29.74 -9.78 -4.11
C HIS A 234 -30.28 -9.33 -2.75
N LYS A 235 -29.79 -8.20 -2.22
CA LYS A 235 -30.28 -7.59 -0.97
C LYS A 235 -31.69 -7.04 -1.13
N ALA A 236 -31.97 -6.39 -2.27
CA ALA A 236 -33.31 -5.89 -2.58
C ALA A 236 -34.32 -7.03 -2.74
N ALA A 237 -33.94 -8.11 -3.44
CA ALA A 237 -34.77 -9.31 -3.55
C ALA A 237 -35.04 -9.94 -2.18
N ALA A 238 -34.00 -10.15 -1.36
CA ALA A 238 -34.15 -10.70 -0.01
C ALA A 238 -35.11 -9.86 0.86
N ALA A 239 -34.98 -8.53 0.83
CA ALA A 239 -35.88 -7.63 1.54
C ALA A 239 -37.34 -7.71 1.04
N HIS A 240 -37.55 -7.82 -0.27
CA HIS A 240 -38.89 -7.92 -0.86
C HIS A 240 -39.61 -9.21 -0.44
N PHE A 241 -38.90 -10.33 -0.41
CA PHE A 241 -39.45 -11.62 0.02
C PHE A 241 -39.37 -11.85 1.54
N GLY A 242 -39.00 -10.82 2.33
CA GLY A 242 -38.99 -10.90 3.80
C GLY A 242 -37.87 -11.77 4.39
N VAL A 243 -36.81 -12.06 3.62
CA VAL A 243 -35.66 -12.86 4.08
C VAL A 243 -34.50 -11.95 4.46
N GLU A 244 -33.90 -12.19 5.63
CA GLU A 244 -32.69 -11.47 6.05
C GLU A 244 -31.53 -11.75 5.07
N PHE A 245 -30.92 -10.69 4.53
CA PHE A 245 -29.85 -10.81 3.54
C PHE A 245 -28.67 -11.68 4.01
N LYS A 246 -28.32 -11.63 5.30
CA LYS A 246 -27.25 -12.46 5.87
C LYS A 246 -27.57 -13.96 5.75
N LYS A 247 -28.81 -14.35 6.07
CA LYS A 247 -29.32 -15.72 5.93
C LYS A 247 -29.33 -16.15 4.46
N TYR A 248 -29.87 -15.31 3.59
CA TYR A 248 -29.86 -15.53 2.13
C TYR A 248 -28.44 -15.74 1.59
N SER A 249 -27.50 -14.85 1.94
CA SER A 249 -26.12 -14.92 1.47
C SER A 249 -25.42 -16.21 1.93
N LEU A 250 -25.62 -16.65 3.17
CA LEU A 250 -25.08 -17.90 3.67
C LEU A 250 -25.61 -19.11 2.89
N ARG A 251 -26.92 -19.14 2.59
CA ARG A 251 -27.55 -20.22 1.82
C ARG A 251 -26.97 -20.33 0.41
N VAL A 252 -26.84 -19.21 -0.30
CA VAL A 252 -26.31 -19.20 -1.67
C VAL A 252 -24.81 -19.50 -1.71
N THR A 253 -24.03 -18.93 -0.78
CA THR A 253 -22.55 -18.99 -0.85
C THR A 253 -21.94 -20.22 -0.17
N ARG A 254 -22.50 -20.69 0.95
CA ARG A 254 -21.93 -21.79 1.75
C ARG A 254 -22.69 -23.10 1.60
N SER A 255 -23.96 -23.03 1.24
CA SER A 255 -24.84 -24.21 1.20
C SER A 255 -25.30 -24.56 -0.21
N ALA A 256 -24.85 -23.83 -1.24
CA ALA A 256 -25.19 -24.05 -2.65
C ALA A 256 -26.71 -24.05 -2.95
N TRP A 257 -27.50 -23.28 -2.21
CA TRP A 257 -28.93 -23.13 -2.48
C TRP A 257 -29.15 -22.29 -3.74
N THR A 258 -30.20 -22.58 -4.49
CA THR A 258 -30.66 -21.67 -5.55
C THR A 258 -31.18 -20.36 -4.96
N THR A 259 -31.28 -19.31 -5.78
CA THR A 259 -31.83 -18.02 -5.35
C THR A 259 -33.25 -18.16 -4.82
N GLU A 260 -34.10 -18.93 -5.51
CA GLU A 260 -35.50 -19.16 -5.16
C GLU A 260 -35.63 -19.93 -3.84
N GLN A 261 -34.81 -20.96 -3.65
CA GLN A 261 -34.74 -21.69 -2.38
C GLN A 261 -34.27 -20.78 -1.24
N ALA A 262 -33.23 -19.96 -1.51
CA ALA A 262 -32.66 -19.10 -0.49
C ALA A 262 -33.62 -17.99 -0.04
N LEU A 263 -34.52 -17.57 -0.94
CA LEU A 263 -35.64 -16.66 -0.71
C LEU A 263 -36.89 -17.33 -0.14
N GLU A 264 -36.83 -18.64 0.17
CA GLU A 264 -37.94 -19.41 0.76
C GLU A 264 -39.17 -19.54 -0.16
N LEU A 265 -39.00 -19.35 -1.47
CA LEU A 265 -40.05 -19.50 -2.48
C LEU A 265 -40.24 -20.96 -2.90
N VAL A 266 -39.18 -21.77 -2.76
CA VAL A 266 -39.14 -23.20 -3.07
C VAL A 266 -38.67 -23.92 -1.80
N PRO A 267 -39.16 -25.14 -1.51
CA PRO A 267 -38.68 -25.93 -0.38
C PRO A 267 -37.15 -26.08 -0.37
N PRO A 268 -36.54 -26.20 0.82
CA PRO A 268 -35.10 -26.32 0.97
C PRO A 268 -34.56 -27.57 0.26
N PRO A 269 -33.30 -27.55 -0.22
CA PRO A 269 -32.72 -28.72 -0.86
C PRO A 269 -32.63 -29.92 0.12
N PRO A 270 -32.70 -31.16 -0.38
CA PRO A 270 -32.58 -32.37 0.45
C PRO A 270 -31.32 -32.33 1.31
N GLY A 271 -31.45 -32.63 2.61
CA GLY A 271 -30.34 -32.58 3.57
C GLY A 271 -30.08 -31.21 4.22
N ALA A 272 -30.82 -30.17 3.84
CA ALA A 272 -30.75 -28.86 4.49
C ALA A 272 -31.70 -28.69 5.69
N GLU A 273 -32.30 -29.80 6.14
CA GLU A 273 -33.09 -29.85 7.37
C GLU A 273 -32.25 -29.43 8.58
N LYS A 274 -32.89 -28.84 9.59
CA LYS A 274 -32.22 -28.41 10.82
C LYS A 274 -31.43 -29.60 11.38
N CYS A 275 -30.10 -29.50 11.46
CA CYS A 275 -29.31 -30.44 12.25
C CYS A 275 -29.86 -30.42 13.68
N ARG A 276 -30.59 -31.47 14.06
CA ARG A 276 -31.07 -31.61 15.44
C ARG A 276 -29.82 -31.71 16.31
N GLY A 277 -29.82 -31.00 17.45
CA GLY A 277 -28.70 -31.08 18.38
C GLY A 277 -28.46 -32.53 18.81
N ILE A 278 -27.21 -32.88 19.06
CA ILE A 278 -26.86 -34.20 19.59
C ILE A 278 -27.38 -34.29 21.02
N ALA A 279 -28.29 -35.23 21.28
CA ALA A 279 -28.82 -35.47 22.62
C ALA A 279 -27.71 -35.97 23.55
N VAL A 280 -27.75 -35.56 24.82
CA VAL A 280 -26.72 -35.88 25.80
C VAL A 280 -27.38 -36.26 27.13
N CYS A 281 -26.88 -37.31 27.78
CA CYS A 281 -27.26 -37.65 29.15
C CYS A 281 -26.21 -37.08 30.10
N VAL A 282 -26.64 -36.35 31.14
CA VAL A 282 -25.77 -35.73 32.15
C VAL A 282 -26.44 -35.89 33.50
N ALA A 283 -25.74 -36.44 34.48
CA ALA A 283 -26.22 -36.79 35.82
C ALA A 283 -27.54 -37.59 35.78
N GLY A 284 -27.64 -38.55 34.86
CA GLY A 284 -28.84 -39.38 34.65
C GLY A 284 -30.03 -38.66 33.97
N ARG A 285 -29.92 -37.37 33.62
CA ARG A 285 -30.97 -36.62 32.92
C ARG A 285 -30.67 -36.52 31.42
N GLN A 286 -31.67 -36.79 30.59
CA GLN A 286 -31.55 -36.67 29.13
C GLN A 286 -31.87 -35.24 28.66
N PHE A 287 -30.97 -34.67 27.86
CA PHE A 287 -31.15 -33.36 27.23
C PHE A 287 -31.18 -33.50 25.69
N PRO A 288 -32.04 -32.74 24.99
CA PRO A 288 -32.16 -32.80 23.53
C PRO A 288 -30.94 -32.20 22.79
N SER A 289 -30.06 -31.48 23.48
CA SER A 289 -28.82 -30.96 22.91
C SER A 289 -27.80 -30.60 24.00
N ILE A 290 -26.51 -30.60 23.64
CA ILE A 290 -25.40 -30.04 24.44
C ILE A 290 -25.76 -28.62 24.93
N ALA A 291 -26.37 -27.79 24.07
CA ALA A 291 -26.75 -26.42 24.43
C ALA A 291 -27.84 -26.36 25.50
N SER A 292 -28.82 -27.28 25.46
CA SER A 292 -29.86 -27.40 26.48
C SER A 292 -29.27 -27.83 27.83
N ALA A 293 -28.37 -28.83 27.82
CA ALA A 293 -27.65 -29.27 29.00
C ALA A 293 -26.78 -28.13 29.58
N ALA A 294 -26.03 -27.43 28.73
CA ALA A 294 -25.17 -26.30 29.12
C ALA A 294 -25.96 -25.19 29.83
N LYS A 295 -27.15 -24.87 29.32
CA LYS A 295 -28.06 -23.91 29.94
C LYS A 295 -28.58 -24.38 31.31
N HIS A 296 -28.87 -25.68 31.46
CA HIS A 296 -29.35 -26.24 32.73
C HIS A 296 -28.29 -26.21 33.82
N PHE A 297 -27.05 -26.62 33.51
CA PHE A 297 -25.94 -26.65 34.46
C PHE A 297 -25.19 -25.31 34.58
N GLY A 298 -25.65 -24.26 33.88
CA GLY A 298 -25.05 -22.92 33.97
C GLY A 298 -23.64 -22.81 33.35
N ILE A 299 -23.28 -23.72 32.45
CA ILE A 299 -21.96 -23.75 31.80
C ILE A 299 -22.05 -23.15 30.40
N CYS A 300 -21.00 -22.44 29.97
CA CYS A 300 -20.92 -21.93 28.61
C CYS A 300 -20.86 -23.09 27.59
N TYR A 301 -21.73 -23.07 26.58
CA TYR A 301 -21.79 -24.10 25.53
C TYR A 301 -20.43 -24.42 24.91
N SER A 302 -19.63 -23.40 24.61
CA SER A 302 -18.31 -23.58 23.98
C SER A 302 -17.35 -24.36 24.86
N VAL A 303 -17.44 -24.21 26.19
CA VAL A 303 -16.63 -24.92 27.18
C VAL A 303 -17.06 -26.38 27.26
N ALA A 304 -18.36 -26.63 27.43
CA ALA A 304 -18.90 -28.00 27.46
C ALA A 304 -18.59 -28.75 26.14
N ALA A 305 -18.79 -28.09 25.00
CA ALA A 305 -18.49 -28.67 23.68
C ALA A 305 -17.00 -28.88 23.42
N ALA A 306 -16.10 -28.10 24.05
CA ALA A 306 -14.65 -28.34 23.97
C ALA A 306 -14.24 -29.56 24.80
N ARG A 307 -14.74 -29.68 26.04
CA ARG A 307 -14.47 -30.82 26.93
C ARG A 307 -14.94 -32.14 26.33
N LEU A 308 -16.16 -32.17 25.79
CA LEU A 308 -16.68 -33.35 25.09
C LEU A 308 -15.84 -33.74 23.86
N ARG A 309 -15.37 -32.77 23.07
CA ARG A 309 -14.45 -33.03 21.93
C ARG A 309 -13.08 -33.54 22.35
N GLN A 310 -12.65 -33.22 23.57
CA GLN A 310 -11.43 -33.73 24.19
C GLN A 310 -11.63 -35.11 24.83
N GLY A 311 -12.81 -35.72 24.67
CA GLY A 311 -13.11 -37.07 25.16
C GLY A 311 -13.54 -37.15 26.62
N TRP A 312 -13.89 -36.03 27.25
CA TRP A 312 -14.41 -36.04 28.62
C TRP A 312 -15.78 -36.71 28.66
N SER A 313 -16.09 -37.41 29.76
CA SER A 313 -17.44 -37.92 29.98
C SER A 313 -18.45 -36.76 30.06
N PRO A 314 -19.73 -36.97 29.70
CA PRO A 314 -20.74 -35.92 29.83
C PRO A 314 -20.78 -35.30 31.22
N ASP A 315 -20.77 -36.10 32.28
CA ASP A 315 -20.87 -35.63 33.66
C ASP A 315 -19.70 -34.69 34.02
N LEU A 316 -18.47 -35.10 33.72
CA LEU A 316 -17.27 -34.27 33.94
C LEU A 316 -17.26 -33.03 33.03
N ALA A 317 -17.72 -33.15 31.78
CA ALA A 317 -17.76 -32.04 30.84
C ALA A 317 -18.69 -30.90 31.33
N PHE A 318 -19.77 -31.28 32.01
CA PHE A 318 -20.73 -30.37 32.65
C PHE A 318 -20.46 -30.14 34.14
N GLY A 319 -19.28 -30.51 34.66
CA GLY A 319 -18.83 -30.14 36.01
C GLY A 319 -19.58 -30.83 37.15
N VAL A 320 -20.14 -32.01 36.91
CA VAL A 320 -20.74 -32.86 37.94
C VAL A 320 -19.62 -33.71 38.54
N GLU A 321 -19.35 -33.57 39.83
CA GLU A 321 -18.35 -34.37 40.56
C GLU A 321 -18.91 -35.73 40.98
N GLU A 322 -18.06 -36.77 41.06
CA GLU A 322 -18.47 -38.15 41.43
C GLU A 322 -19.16 -38.25 42.81
N ALA A 323 -18.90 -37.29 43.72
CA ALA A 323 -19.52 -37.25 45.04
C ALA A 323 -21.03 -36.93 45.01
N ASP A 324 -21.50 -36.15 44.03
CA ASP A 324 -22.90 -35.76 43.88
C ASP A 324 -23.78 -36.88 43.27
N LEU A 325 -23.14 -37.91 42.70
CA LEU A 325 -23.83 -39.08 42.16
C LEU A 325 -24.18 -40.10 43.26
N LEU A 326 -23.52 -40.05 44.43
CA LEU A 326 -23.69 -41.00 45.55
C LEU A 326 -24.61 -40.48 46.67
N SER A 327 -25.00 -39.21 46.66
CA SER A 327 -25.95 -38.63 47.63
C SER A 327 -27.43 -38.85 47.28
N GLY A 328 -27.71 -39.68 46.26
CA GLY A 328 -29.06 -39.94 45.73
C GLY A 328 -29.58 -41.37 45.94
N PHE A 329 -29.00 -42.13 46.90
CA PHE A 329 -29.54 -43.41 47.38
C PHE A 329 -30.13 -43.26 48.78
#